data_AF-A0A6A5R4W3-F1
#
_entry.id   AF-A0A6A5R4W3-F1
#
_cell.length_a   1.000
_cell.length_b   1.000
_cell.length_c   1.000
_cell.angle_alpha   90.00
_cell.angle_beta   90.00
_cell.angle_gamma   90.00
#
_symmetry.space_group_name_H-M   'P 1'
#
loop_
_entity.id
_entity.type
_entity.pdbx_description
1 polymer ?
#
loop_
_entity_poly.entity_id
_entity_poly.type
_entity_poly.pdbx_seq_one_letter_code
_entity_poly.pdbx_strand_id
1 'polypeptide(L)'
;MLVSLILNLLTLSYSGALKYHTTDPIKFVENNYYYERQKEDVMQALAHFRHLKQEELRFVSTAASLSGLAVLGIFSWPETESTIWVARMLWHWSFMLSIFALISSAHQRLLRHLPSDKFQDFDDDKIKLALNLFLSPPVYPKLPNRNGPGQYTRQASLRMIWMWQCPVMLMSYSWVLFLVGYGLHMLKPVFHPSQAEVSKAVRHQEVLLDSIVNSSSCKQQVAIVTLSGCLVVVANFIFCASLCQIRLETPSKPAAD
;
A
#
# COMPACT_ATOMS: atom_id res chain seq x y z
N MET A 1 5.98 23.05 1.24
CA MET A 1 7.34 22.45 1.08
C MET A 1 7.54 21.24 1.99
N LEU A 2 7.36 21.36 3.32
CA LEU A 2 7.48 20.24 4.28
C LEU A 2 6.60 19.02 3.94
N VAL A 3 5.32 19.24 3.62
CA VAL A 3 4.37 18.16 3.28
C VAL A 3 4.82 17.39 2.03
N SER A 4 5.30 18.08 0.98
CA SER A 4 5.80 17.42 -0.23
C SER A 4 7.10 16.65 0.04
N LEU A 5 7.95 17.15 0.94
CA LEU A 5 9.19 16.49 1.32
C LEU A 5 8.91 15.22 2.14
N ILE A 6 7.96 15.28 3.08
CA ILE A 6 7.47 14.13 3.83
C ILE A 6 6.80 13.11 2.90
N LEU A 7 5.94 13.55 1.99
CA LEU A 7 5.31 12.66 1.01
C LEU A 7 6.33 12.01 0.08
N ASN A 8 7.35 12.75 -0.37
CA ASN A 8 8.44 12.20 -1.17
C ASN A 8 9.27 11.20 -0.36
N LEU A 9 9.53 11.45 0.92
CA LEU A 9 10.26 10.52 1.79
C LEU A 9 9.46 9.24 2.07
N LEU A 10 8.15 9.39 2.30
CA LEU A 10 7.22 8.28 2.54
C LEU A 10 7.02 7.44 1.28
N THR A 11 6.89 8.07 0.11
CA THR A 11 6.79 7.38 -1.18
C THR A 11 8.13 6.85 -1.67
N LEU A 12 9.27 7.39 -1.22
CA LEU A 12 10.61 6.96 -1.63
C LEU A 12 10.78 5.46 -1.43
N SER A 13 10.36 4.96 -0.26
CA SER A 13 10.57 3.58 0.17
C SER A 13 9.92 2.55 -0.77
N TYR A 14 8.89 2.93 -1.53
CA TYR A 14 8.20 2.04 -2.46
C TYR A 14 8.10 2.59 -3.90
N SER A 15 8.67 3.75 -4.20
CA SER A 15 8.59 4.40 -5.52
C SER A 15 9.13 3.53 -6.66
N GLY A 16 10.24 2.83 -6.43
CA GLY A 16 10.81 1.88 -7.39
C GLY A 16 9.91 0.66 -7.61
N ALA A 17 9.38 0.09 -6.53
CA ALA A 17 8.46 -1.04 -6.58
C ALA A 17 7.14 -0.68 -7.29
N LEU A 18 6.63 0.53 -7.06
CA LEU A 18 5.46 1.08 -7.73
C LEU A 18 5.63 1.09 -9.26
N LYS A 19 6.77 1.62 -9.71
CA LYS A 19 7.07 1.69 -11.14
C LYS A 19 7.20 0.29 -11.75
N TYR A 20 8.08 -0.53 -11.18
CA TYR A 20 8.47 -1.82 -11.75
C TYR A 20 7.36 -2.89 -11.68
N HIS A 21 6.67 -3.04 -10.54
CA HIS A 21 5.72 -4.15 -10.36
C HIS A 21 4.26 -3.79 -10.69
N THR A 22 3.92 -2.52 -10.93
CA THR A 22 2.52 -2.14 -11.18
C THR A 22 2.36 -1.15 -12.32
N THR A 23 3.09 -0.04 -12.33
CA THR A 23 2.83 1.01 -13.32
C THR A 23 3.28 0.59 -14.73
N ASP A 24 4.50 0.08 -14.86
CA ASP A 24 5.04 -0.34 -16.15
C ASP A 24 4.33 -1.59 -16.70
N PRO A 25 4.04 -2.62 -15.88
CA PRO A 25 3.24 -3.78 -16.33
C PRO A 25 1.81 -3.43 -16.76
N ILE A 26 1.12 -2.49 -16.08
CA ILE A 26 -0.23 -2.08 -16.49
C ILE A 26 -0.18 -1.30 -17.81
N LYS A 27 0.82 -0.44 -18.00
CA LYS A 27 1.04 0.24 -19.29
C LYS A 27 1.37 -0.74 -20.40
N PHE A 28 2.09 -1.82 -20.09
CA PHE A 28 2.33 -2.89 -21.05
C PHE A 28 1.02 -3.56 -21.47
N VAL A 29 0.10 -3.86 -20.54
CA VAL A 29 -1.25 -4.36 -20.87
C VAL A 29 -2.05 -3.35 -21.71
N GLU A 30 -2.00 -2.06 -21.37
CA GLU A 30 -2.67 -0.99 -22.11
C GLU A 30 -2.15 -0.87 -23.55
N ASN A 31 -0.83 -0.90 -23.75
CA ASN A 31 -0.21 -0.81 -25.06
C ASN A 31 -0.56 -2.02 -25.94
N ASN A 32 -0.47 -3.25 -25.40
CA ASN A 32 -0.82 -4.46 -26.17
C ASN A 32 -2.31 -4.51 -26.52
N TYR A 33 -3.18 -3.96 -25.67
CA TYR A 33 -4.61 -3.80 -25.99
C TYR A 33 -4.87 -2.76 -27.10
N TYR A 34 -4.09 -1.69 -27.15
CA TYR A 34 -4.27 -0.58 -28.11
C TYR A 34 -3.72 -0.90 -29.51
N TYR A 35 -2.60 -1.62 -29.61
CA TYR A 35 -1.87 -1.79 -30.86
C TYR A 35 -2.21 -3.05 -31.66
N GLU A 36 -2.65 -4.17 -31.05
CA GLU A 36 -2.86 -5.42 -31.79
C GLU A 36 -4.16 -6.18 -31.46
N ARG A 37 -4.71 -6.79 -32.52
CA ARG A 37 -5.95 -7.59 -32.56
C ARG A 37 -5.74 -9.02 -32.02
N GLN A 38 -4.51 -9.38 -31.63
CA GLN A 38 -4.12 -10.73 -31.26
C GLN A 38 -4.31 -10.94 -29.75
N LYS A 39 -5.22 -11.86 -29.44
CA LYS A 39 -5.55 -12.30 -28.07
C LYS A 39 -4.32 -12.77 -27.30
N GLU A 40 -3.35 -13.35 -28.01
CA GLU A 40 -2.12 -13.93 -27.47
C GLU A 40 -1.22 -12.90 -26.78
N ASP A 41 -1.07 -11.69 -27.34
CA ASP A 41 -0.19 -10.65 -26.78
C ASP A 41 -0.77 -10.04 -25.51
N VAL A 42 -2.09 -9.82 -25.50
CA VAL A 42 -2.82 -9.38 -24.30
C VAL A 42 -2.73 -10.44 -23.21
N MET A 43 -2.87 -11.72 -23.57
CA MET A 43 -2.72 -12.83 -22.65
C MET A 43 -1.30 -12.94 -22.09
N GLN A 44 -0.27 -12.77 -22.92
CA GLN A 44 1.11 -12.72 -22.49
C GLN A 44 1.37 -11.56 -21.53
N ALA A 45 0.83 -10.37 -21.80
CA ALA A 45 0.94 -9.22 -20.92
C ALA A 45 0.28 -9.45 -19.55
N LEU A 46 -0.91 -10.08 -19.53
CA LEU A 46 -1.61 -10.43 -18.30
C LEU A 46 -0.88 -11.53 -17.50
N ALA A 47 -0.35 -12.55 -18.18
CA ALA A 47 0.43 -13.61 -17.54
C ALA A 47 1.73 -13.04 -16.93
N HIS A 48 2.40 -12.14 -17.65
CA HIS A 48 3.58 -11.44 -17.15
C HIS A 48 3.28 -10.58 -15.92
N PHE A 49 2.19 -9.81 -15.95
CA PHE A 49 1.72 -9.05 -14.78
C PHE A 49 1.49 -9.97 -13.57
N ARG A 50 0.75 -11.08 -13.78
CA ARG A 50 0.46 -12.05 -12.74
C ARG A 50 1.74 -12.58 -12.10
N HIS A 51 2.75 -12.94 -12.90
CA HIS A 51 4.02 -13.45 -12.39
C HIS A 51 4.74 -12.41 -11.51
N LEU A 52 4.97 -11.21 -12.05
CA LEU A 52 5.63 -10.12 -11.31
C LEU A 52 4.90 -9.80 -10.00
N LYS A 53 3.57 -9.86 -10.03
CA LYS A 53 2.77 -9.55 -8.85
C LYS A 53 2.80 -10.66 -7.80
N GLN A 54 2.88 -11.93 -8.22
CA GLN A 54 3.07 -13.04 -7.29
C GLN A 54 4.41 -12.97 -6.57
N GLU A 55 5.48 -12.60 -7.28
CA GLU A 55 6.80 -12.39 -6.68
C GLU A 55 6.77 -11.26 -5.65
N GLU A 56 6.17 -10.11 -6.01
CA GLU A 56 5.98 -8.98 -5.11
C GLU A 56 5.19 -9.39 -3.85
N LEU A 57 4.04 -10.06 -4.01
CA LEU A 57 3.19 -10.46 -2.89
C LEU A 57 3.86 -11.47 -1.95
N ARG A 58 4.69 -12.37 -2.50
CA ARG A 58 5.49 -13.30 -1.72
C ARG A 58 6.53 -12.55 -0.91
N PHE A 59 7.25 -11.61 -1.53
CA PHE A 59 8.20 -10.74 -0.84
C PHE A 59 7.54 -9.93 0.27
N VAL A 60 6.41 -9.27 -0.02
CA VAL A 60 5.62 -8.51 0.95
C VAL A 60 5.19 -9.39 2.13
N SER A 61 4.71 -10.60 1.87
CA SER A 61 4.27 -11.52 2.92
C SER A 61 5.42 -11.88 3.86
N THR A 62 6.59 -12.22 3.30
CA THR A 62 7.78 -12.52 4.10
C THR A 62 8.25 -11.29 4.89
N ALA A 63 8.38 -10.14 4.23
CA ALA A 63 8.88 -8.91 4.86
C ALA A 63 7.94 -8.37 5.94
N ALA A 64 6.63 -8.40 5.73
CA ALA A 64 5.63 -8.00 6.72
C ALA A 64 5.56 -8.98 7.90
N SER A 65 5.70 -10.28 7.65
CA SER A 65 5.78 -11.27 8.75
C SER A 65 7.01 -11.01 9.62
N LEU A 66 8.16 -10.72 9.00
CA LEU A 66 9.38 -10.39 9.72
C LEU A 66 9.26 -9.10 10.53
N SER A 67 8.64 -8.03 9.98
CA SER A 67 8.43 -6.80 10.75
C SER A 67 7.47 -7.01 11.92
N GLY A 68 6.40 -7.77 11.72
CA GLY A 68 5.47 -8.14 12.79
C GLY A 68 6.15 -8.94 13.91
N LEU A 69 6.97 -9.94 13.56
CA LEU A 69 7.76 -10.72 14.51
C LEU A 69 8.80 -9.86 15.25
N ALA A 70 9.44 -8.93 14.56
CA ALA A 70 10.40 -8.03 15.18
C ALA A 70 9.74 -7.13 16.24
N VAL A 71 8.54 -6.60 15.96
CA VAL A 71 7.77 -5.84 16.96
C VAL A 71 7.39 -6.71 18.16
N LEU A 72 6.90 -7.94 17.92
CA LEU A 72 6.59 -8.87 19.01
C LEU A 72 7.82 -9.20 19.86
N GLY A 73 8.99 -9.34 19.23
CA GLY A 73 10.27 -9.51 19.92
C GLY A 73 10.58 -8.33 20.84
N ILE A 74 10.40 -7.09 20.37
CA ILE A 74 10.60 -5.90 21.21
C ILE A 74 9.63 -5.88 22.39
N PHE A 75 8.37 -6.24 22.19
CA PHE A 75 7.38 -6.29 23.29
C PHE A 75 7.71 -7.32 24.37
N SER A 76 8.59 -8.27 24.10
CA SER A 76 9.09 -9.19 25.14
C SER A 76 10.15 -8.58 26.06
N TRP A 77 10.74 -7.42 25.72
CA TRP A 77 11.80 -6.81 26.52
C TRP A 77 11.24 -6.07 27.74
N PRO A 78 11.79 -6.31 28.95
CA PRO A 78 11.33 -5.66 30.18
C PRO A 78 11.60 -4.14 30.17
N GLU A 79 12.60 -3.67 29.42
CA GLU A 79 12.93 -2.24 29.33
C GLU A 79 11.90 -1.41 28.54
N THR A 80 10.96 -2.05 27.85
CA THR A 80 9.94 -1.33 27.06
C THR A 80 9.01 -0.46 27.92
N GLU A 81 8.81 -0.80 29.19
CA GLU A 81 7.95 -0.03 30.12
C GLU A 81 8.47 1.41 30.33
N SER A 82 9.79 1.56 30.28
CA SER A 82 10.49 2.84 30.52
C SER A 82 10.82 3.59 29.22
N THR A 83 10.26 3.15 28.08
CA THR A 83 10.52 3.78 26.78
C THR A 83 9.56 4.95 26.52
N ILE A 84 10.06 5.96 25.82
CA ILE A 84 9.29 7.12 25.39
C ILE A 84 8.00 6.66 24.70
N TRP A 85 6.90 7.31 25.06
CA TRP A 85 5.57 6.97 24.57
C TRP A 85 5.45 6.88 23.04
N VAL A 86 6.09 7.82 22.32
CA VAL A 86 6.07 7.87 20.85
C VAL A 86 6.65 6.60 20.24
N ALA A 87 7.74 6.05 20.80
CA ALA A 87 8.34 4.81 20.31
C ALA A 87 7.36 3.62 20.46
N ARG A 88 6.67 3.55 21.60
CA ARG A 88 5.62 2.53 21.82
C ARG A 88 4.49 2.66 20.79
N MET A 89 4.05 3.88 20.50
CA MET A 89 3.05 4.12 19.44
C MET A 89 3.52 3.64 18.07
N LEU A 90 4.74 4.01 17.68
CA LEU A 90 5.30 3.63 16.38
C LEU A 90 5.41 2.11 16.21
N TRP A 91 5.78 1.38 17.25
CA TRP A 91 5.79 -0.09 17.20
C TRP A 91 4.40 -0.70 17.06
N HIS A 92 3.40 -0.20 17.78
CA HIS A 92 2.02 -0.67 17.63
C HIS A 92 1.48 -0.40 16.21
N TRP A 93 1.77 0.78 15.65
CA TRP A 93 1.44 1.09 14.26
C TRP A 93 2.17 0.19 13.27
N SER A 94 3.47 -0.04 13.48
CA SER A 94 4.25 -0.95 12.65
C SER A 94 3.64 -2.35 12.63
N PHE A 95 3.24 -2.87 13.80
CA PHE A 95 2.58 -4.16 13.92
C PHE A 95 1.25 -4.20 13.17
N MET A 96 0.39 -3.21 13.38
CA MET A 96 -0.91 -3.14 12.68
C MET A 96 -0.73 -3.08 11.17
N LEU A 97 0.15 -2.21 10.66
CA LEU A 97 0.42 -2.10 9.23
C LEU A 97 0.98 -3.41 8.65
N SER A 98 1.80 -4.17 9.40
CA SER A 98 2.27 -5.49 8.98
C SER A 98 1.14 -6.50 8.80
N ILE A 99 0.18 -6.54 9.73
CA ILE A 99 -1.00 -7.41 9.66
C ILE A 99 -1.85 -7.01 8.45
N PHE A 100 -2.11 -5.72 8.26
CA PHE A 100 -2.90 -5.26 7.13
C PHE A 100 -2.20 -5.47 5.79
N ALA A 101 -0.87 -5.42 5.73
CA ALA A 101 -0.11 -5.82 4.54
C ALA A 101 -0.32 -7.29 4.20
N LEU A 102 -0.31 -8.18 5.21
CA LEU A 102 -0.59 -9.61 5.04
C LEU A 102 -2.03 -9.87 4.57
N ILE A 103 -3.01 -9.22 5.20
CA ILE A 103 -4.43 -9.34 4.82
C ILE A 103 -4.65 -8.82 3.39
N SER A 104 -4.08 -7.66 3.06
CA SER A 104 -4.20 -7.07 1.72
C SER A 104 -3.52 -7.93 0.66
N SER A 105 -2.36 -8.52 0.98
CA SER A 105 -1.67 -9.49 0.12
C SER A 105 -2.54 -10.72 -0.13
N ALA A 106 -3.19 -11.26 0.91
CA ALA A 106 -4.10 -12.39 0.78
C ALA A 106 -5.33 -12.09 -0.10
N HIS A 107 -5.87 -10.87 -0.05
CA HIS A 107 -7.02 -10.45 -0.86
C HIS A 107 -6.68 -10.30 -2.36
N GLN A 108 -5.42 -10.05 -2.70
CA GLN A 108 -4.96 -10.03 -4.09
C GLN A 108 -4.86 -11.44 -4.72
N ARG A 109 -5.25 -12.51 -4.02
CA ARG A 109 -5.42 -13.86 -4.62
C ARG A 109 -6.43 -13.90 -5.77
N LEU A 110 -7.22 -12.84 -5.98
CA LEU A 110 -8.05 -12.67 -7.18
C LEU A 110 -7.23 -12.83 -8.48
N LEU A 111 -5.92 -12.54 -8.44
CA LEU A 111 -4.96 -12.77 -9.53
C LEU A 111 -4.89 -14.22 -10.03
N ARG A 112 -5.36 -15.21 -9.26
CA ARG A 112 -5.44 -16.60 -9.71
C ARG A 112 -6.36 -16.77 -10.93
N HIS A 113 -7.30 -15.86 -11.12
CA HIS A 113 -8.23 -15.85 -12.25
C HIS A 113 -7.65 -15.17 -13.50
N LEU A 114 -6.41 -14.67 -13.48
CA LEU A 114 -5.71 -14.24 -14.69
C LEU A 114 -5.11 -15.44 -15.44
N PRO A 115 -4.86 -15.32 -16.76
CA PRO A 115 -4.14 -16.36 -17.50
C PRO A 115 -2.75 -16.61 -16.89
N SER A 116 -2.33 -17.88 -16.91
CA SER A 116 -0.99 -18.27 -16.45
C SER A 116 0.02 -18.39 -17.60
N ASP A 117 -0.48 -18.58 -18.82
CA ASP A 117 0.32 -18.74 -20.04
C ASP A 117 -0.47 -18.18 -21.24
N LYS A 118 0.23 -17.77 -22.29
CA LYS A 118 -0.32 -17.25 -23.54
C LYS A 118 -1.08 -18.30 -24.36
N PHE A 119 -0.77 -19.59 -24.16
CA PHE A 119 -1.42 -20.71 -24.86
C PHE A 119 -2.61 -21.31 -24.11
N GLN A 120 -2.96 -20.76 -22.94
CA GLN A 120 -4.10 -21.25 -22.17
C GLN A 120 -5.40 -20.91 -22.92
N ASP A 121 -6.32 -21.86 -23.08
CA ASP A 121 -7.62 -21.54 -23.66
C ASP A 121 -8.42 -20.68 -22.67
N PHE A 122 -8.48 -19.37 -22.94
CA PHE A 122 -9.08 -18.37 -22.07
C PHE A 122 -10.31 -17.80 -22.75
N ASP A 123 -11.47 -17.99 -22.13
CA ASP A 123 -12.73 -17.47 -22.65
C ASP A 123 -12.69 -15.94 -22.79
N ASP A 124 -13.31 -15.41 -23.84
CA ASP A 124 -13.28 -13.97 -24.15
C ASP A 124 -13.92 -13.14 -23.03
N ASP A 125 -14.90 -13.69 -22.34
CA ASP A 125 -15.54 -13.04 -21.20
C ASP A 125 -14.62 -12.96 -19.98
N LYS A 126 -13.73 -13.94 -19.78
CA LYS A 126 -12.70 -13.89 -18.74
C LYS A 126 -11.61 -12.88 -19.07
N ILE A 127 -11.27 -12.73 -20.35
CA ILE A 127 -10.33 -11.68 -20.80
C ILE A 127 -10.93 -10.29 -20.56
N LYS A 128 -12.20 -10.08 -20.91
CA LYS A 128 -12.89 -8.81 -20.64
C LYS A 128 -12.93 -8.52 -19.13
N LEU A 129 -13.21 -9.52 -18.30
CA LEU A 129 -13.19 -9.39 -16.85
C LEU A 129 -11.79 -9.00 -16.34
N ALA A 130 -10.74 -9.67 -16.82
CA ALA A 130 -9.37 -9.34 -16.48
C ALA A 130 -9.04 -7.89 -16.90
N LEU A 131 -9.39 -7.48 -18.12
CA LEU A 131 -9.18 -6.11 -18.59
C LEU A 131 -9.95 -5.07 -17.76
N ASN A 132 -11.18 -5.38 -17.31
CA ASN A 132 -11.94 -4.52 -16.39
C ASN A 132 -11.28 -4.40 -15.01
N LEU A 133 -10.45 -5.37 -14.62
CA LEU A 133 -9.64 -5.38 -13.41
C LEU A 133 -8.34 -4.56 -13.55
N PHE A 134 -7.94 -4.10 -14.73
CA PHE A 134 -6.73 -3.26 -14.88
C PHE A 134 -7.05 -1.88 -15.44
N LEU A 135 -7.95 -1.85 -16.42
CA LEU A 135 -8.24 -0.67 -17.20
C LEU A 135 -9.59 -0.06 -16.81
N SER A 136 -9.71 1.24 -17.06
CA SER A 136 -10.95 1.98 -16.96
C SER A 136 -11.98 1.46 -17.97
N PRO A 137 -13.30 1.59 -17.70
CA PRO A 137 -14.31 1.15 -18.64
C PRO A 137 -14.15 1.93 -19.96
N PRO A 138 -14.53 1.34 -21.11
CA PRO A 138 -14.36 1.98 -22.40
C PRO A 138 -15.12 3.31 -22.41
N VAL A 139 -14.41 4.40 -22.66
CA VAL A 139 -15.01 5.71 -22.82
C VAL A 139 -15.41 5.84 -24.29
N TYR A 140 -16.72 5.92 -24.55
CA TYR A 140 -17.22 6.13 -25.90
C TYR A 140 -16.79 7.53 -26.39
N PRO A 141 -16.11 7.64 -27.55
CA PRO A 141 -15.83 8.93 -28.13
C PRO A 141 -17.16 9.62 -28.45
N LYS A 142 -17.39 10.80 -27.87
CA LYS A 142 -18.62 11.59 -28.05
C LYS A 142 -18.79 12.14 -29.47
N LEU A 143 -17.80 11.99 -30.34
CA LEU A 143 -17.78 12.54 -31.70
C LEU A 143 -17.19 11.50 -32.69
N PRO A 144 -17.82 11.29 -33.86
CA PRO A 144 -17.21 10.51 -34.93
C PRO A 144 -15.95 11.26 -35.41
N ASN A 145 -14.80 10.60 -35.30
CA ASN A 145 -13.58 11.13 -35.87
C ASN A 145 -13.69 11.03 -37.41
N ARG A 146 -13.30 12.08 -38.13
CA ARG A 146 -13.41 12.20 -39.60
C ARG A 146 -12.66 11.09 -40.36
N ASN A 147 -11.81 10.32 -39.68
CA ASN A 147 -10.92 9.32 -40.24
C ASN A 147 -11.25 7.86 -39.84
N GLY A 148 -12.41 7.58 -39.25
CA GLY A 148 -12.85 6.20 -38.97
C GLY A 148 -13.71 6.05 -37.72
N PRO A 149 -14.23 4.83 -37.45
CA PRO A 149 -14.97 4.56 -36.22
C PRO A 149 -14.07 4.90 -35.03
N GLY A 150 -14.58 5.74 -34.13
CA GLY A 150 -13.82 6.21 -32.97
C GLY A 150 -13.32 5.02 -32.14
N GLN A 151 -12.00 4.84 -32.10
CA GLN A 151 -11.38 3.74 -31.37
C GLN A 151 -11.61 3.91 -29.86
N TYR A 152 -11.92 2.79 -29.20
CA TYR A 152 -12.14 2.74 -27.75
C TYR A 152 -10.78 2.87 -27.03
N THR A 153 -10.54 4.00 -26.37
CA THR A 153 -9.38 4.15 -25.49
C THR A 153 -9.74 3.69 -24.07
N ARG A 154 -9.05 2.66 -23.57
CA ARG A 154 -9.09 2.24 -22.17
C ARG A 154 -7.78 2.66 -21.50
N GLN A 155 -7.85 3.44 -20.43
CA GLN A 155 -6.67 3.90 -19.68
C GLN A 155 -6.50 3.17 -18.36
N ALA A 156 -5.25 3.05 -17.88
CA ALA A 156 -4.94 2.53 -16.55
C ALA A 156 -5.76 3.23 -15.45
N SER A 157 -6.50 2.47 -14.65
CA SER A 157 -7.30 3.03 -13.56
C SER A 157 -6.42 3.36 -12.35
N LEU A 158 -6.29 4.64 -11.99
CA LEU A 158 -5.53 5.07 -10.80
C LEU A 158 -6.03 4.40 -9.51
N ARG A 159 -7.34 4.18 -9.38
CA ARG A 159 -7.95 3.48 -8.24
C ARG A 159 -7.47 2.03 -8.15
N MET A 160 -7.27 1.41 -9.31
CA MET A 160 -6.81 0.04 -9.38
C MET A 160 -5.31 -0.04 -9.07
N ILE A 161 -4.50 0.90 -9.58
CA ILE A 161 -3.08 1.01 -9.23
C ILE A 161 -2.91 1.13 -7.71
N TRP A 162 -3.74 1.94 -7.05
CA TRP A 162 -3.73 2.05 -5.59
C TRP A 162 -4.02 0.72 -4.90
N MET A 163 -5.06 0.01 -5.34
CA MET A 163 -5.45 -1.29 -4.81
C MET A 163 -4.34 -2.33 -4.99
N TRP A 164 -3.66 -2.33 -6.15
CA TRP A 164 -2.51 -3.18 -6.41
C TRP A 164 -1.32 -2.85 -5.49
N GLN A 165 -1.09 -1.58 -5.18
CA GLN A 165 0.07 -1.12 -4.42
C GLN A 165 -0.08 -1.17 -2.90
N CYS A 166 -1.33 -1.28 -2.43
CA CYS A 166 -1.65 -1.26 -1.00
C CYS A 166 -0.79 -2.21 -0.14
N PRO A 167 -0.56 -3.50 -0.51
CA PRO A 167 0.24 -4.40 0.33
C PRO A 167 1.70 -3.96 0.51
N VAL A 168 2.37 -3.53 -0.57
CA VAL A 168 3.76 -3.05 -0.51
C VAL A 168 3.87 -1.77 0.31
N MET A 169 2.93 -0.85 0.12
CA MET A 169 2.91 0.41 0.86
C MET A 169 2.77 0.19 2.36
N LEU A 170 1.82 -0.66 2.77
CA LEU A 170 1.60 -1.01 4.18
C LEU A 170 2.83 -1.71 4.79
N MET A 171 3.46 -2.63 4.05
CA MET A 171 4.68 -3.32 4.48
C MET A 171 5.87 -2.36 4.63
N SER A 172 6.06 -1.46 3.66
CA SER A 172 7.10 -0.43 3.70
C SER A 172 6.93 0.49 4.91
N TYR A 173 5.72 1.00 5.14
CA TYR A 173 5.45 1.84 6.31
C TYR A 173 5.61 1.09 7.64
N SER A 174 5.28 -0.20 7.68
CA SER A 174 5.55 -1.03 8.85
C SER A 174 7.04 -1.00 9.22
N TRP A 175 7.94 -1.18 8.25
CA TRP A 175 9.39 -1.11 8.49
C TRP A 175 9.89 0.27 8.89
N VAL A 176 9.39 1.32 8.24
CA VAL A 176 9.79 2.70 8.58
C VAL A 176 9.40 3.03 10.03
N LEU A 177 8.16 2.76 10.44
CA LEU A 177 7.73 3.03 11.81
C LEU A 177 8.48 2.16 12.83
N PHE A 178 8.78 0.90 12.49
CA PHE A 178 9.60 0.02 13.32
C PHE A 178 10.98 0.62 13.58
N LEU A 179 11.70 1.00 12.53
CA LEU A 179 13.07 1.54 12.62
C LEU A 179 13.11 2.88 13.34
N VAL A 180 12.13 3.76 13.10
CA VAL A 180 12.02 5.04 13.82
C VAL A 180 11.76 4.80 15.32
N GLY A 181 10.82 3.89 15.65
CA GLY A 181 10.57 3.51 17.04
C GLY A 181 11.79 2.90 17.72
N TYR A 182 12.53 2.04 16.99
CA TYR A 182 13.76 1.43 17.47
C TYR A 182 14.87 2.47 17.70
N GLY A 183 15.05 3.41 16.77
CA GLY A 183 16.00 4.52 16.91
C GLY A 183 15.69 5.39 18.13
N LEU A 184 14.41 5.73 18.36
CA LEU A 184 13.99 6.48 19.56
C LEU A 184 14.29 5.72 20.85
N HIS A 185 14.12 4.39 20.86
CA HIS A 185 14.46 3.57 22.01
C HIS A 185 15.98 3.54 22.26
N MET A 186 16.80 3.43 21.21
CA MET A 186 18.27 3.46 21.31
C MET A 186 18.83 4.82 21.73
N LEU A 187 18.14 5.93 21.41
CA LEU A 187 18.54 7.28 21.80
C LEU A 187 18.14 7.65 23.24
N LYS A 188 17.36 6.81 23.92
CA LYS A 188 16.98 7.00 25.33
C LYS A 188 18.15 7.36 26.26
N PRO A 189 19.33 6.69 26.25
CA PRO A 189 20.47 7.08 27.08
C PRO A 189 21.06 8.45 26.74
N VAL A 190 20.95 8.93 25.50
CA VAL A 190 21.43 10.27 25.10
C VAL A 190 20.59 11.38 25.73
N PHE A 191 19.31 11.10 25.98
CA PHE A 191 18.40 12.01 26.67
C PHE A 191 18.37 11.82 28.19
N HIS A 192 19.17 10.90 28.75
CA HIS A 192 19.25 10.75 30.20
C HIS A 192 20.09 11.90 30.80
N PRO A 193 19.57 12.65 31.78
CA PRO A 193 20.20 13.85 32.32
C PRO A 193 21.49 13.62 33.13
N SER A 194 22.04 12.39 33.17
CA SER A 194 23.28 12.09 33.91
C SER A 194 24.55 12.62 33.23
N GLN A 195 24.47 13.16 32.01
CA GLN A 195 25.53 13.98 31.40
C GLN A 195 25.23 15.49 31.43
N ALA A 196 24.10 15.91 32.02
CA ALA A 196 23.65 17.30 32.07
C ALA A 196 24.16 18.10 33.29
N GLU A 197 25.20 17.64 33.99
CA GLU A 197 25.85 18.47 35.02
C GLU A 197 26.68 19.62 34.42
N VAL A 198 26.92 19.64 33.10
CA VAL A 198 27.72 20.71 32.45
C VAL A 198 26.88 21.85 31.84
N SER A 199 25.56 21.69 31.64
CA SER A 199 24.76 22.72 30.95
C SER A 199 23.49 23.11 31.70
N LYS A 200 23.66 23.72 32.88
CA LYS A 200 22.59 24.39 33.63
C LYS A 200 22.00 25.64 32.96
N ALA A 201 22.30 25.92 31.68
CA ALA A 201 21.94 27.17 31.01
C ALA A 201 20.79 27.10 29.98
N VAL A 202 20.18 25.94 29.70
CA VAL A 202 19.11 25.83 28.67
C VAL A 202 17.80 25.30 29.28
N ARG A 203 17.34 25.95 30.36
CA ARG A 203 16.18 25.53 31.14
C ARG A 203 14.86 26.21 30.74
N HIS A 204 14.51 26.15 29.46
CA HIS A 204 13.17 26.58 29.01
C HIS A 204 12.49 25.66 27.99
N GLN A 205 13.16 24.63 27.44
CA GLN A 205 12.59 23.80 26.37
C GLN A 205 12.18 22.37 26.80
N GLU A 206 12.71 21.85 27.91
CA GLU A 206 12.39 20.48 28.40
C GLU A 206 11.06 20.38 29.15
N VAL A 207 10.59 21.45 29.79
CA VAL A 207 9.37 21.43 30.62
C VAL A 207 8.10 21.25 29.79
N LEU A 208 8.12 21.63 28.50
CA LEU A 208 6.96 21.50 27.62
C LEU A 208 6.78 20.07 27.07
N LEU A 209 7.87 19.32 26.90
CA LEU A 209 7.82 17.94 26.41
C LEU A 209 7.39 16.97 27.52
N ASP A 210 7.92 17.12 28.73
CA ASP A 210 7.55 16.24 29.84
C ASP A 210 6.10 16.43 30.31
N SER A 211 5.57 17.65 30.23
CA SER A 211 4.16 17.92 30.56
C SER A 211 3.17 17.38 29.52
N ILE A 212 3.60 17.16 28.27
CA ILE A 212 2.80 16.48 27.24
C ILE A 212 2.92 14.95 27.38
N VAL A 213 4.06 14.45 27.85
CA VAL A 213 4.41 13.02 27.87
C VAL A 213 3.77 12.24 29.04
N ASN A 214 3.49 12.87 30.19
CA ASN A 214 3.15 12.14 31.42
C ASN A 214 1.72 12.30 31.96
N SER A 215 0.79 12.89 31.19
CA SER A 215 -0.61 13.02 31.61
C SER A 215 -1.38 11.71 31.44
N SER A 216 -2.31 11.39 32.34
CA SER A 216 -3.34 10.34 32.17
C SER A 216 -4.14 10.49 30.86
N SER A 217 -4.14 11.69 30.29
CA SER A 217 -4.64 12.00 28.94
C SER A 217 -3.89 11.23 27.83
N CYS A 218 -2.61 10.91 28.03
CA CYS A 218 -1.75 10.22 27.06
C CYS A 218 -2.26 8.80 26.74
N LYS A 219 -2.68 8.01 27.75
CA LYS A 219 -3.27 6.68 27.52
C LYS A 219 -4.58 6.75 26.71
N GLN A 220 -5.38 7.79 26.92
CA GLN A 220 -6.62 8.01 26.17
C GLN A 220 -6.31 8.47 24.72
N GLN A 221 -5.30 9.33 24.54
CA GLN A 221 -4.84 9.74 23.21
C GLN A 221 -4.25 8.57 22.40
N VAL A 222 -3.54 7.63 23.04
CA VAL A 222 -3.13 6.36 22.40
C VAL A 222 -4.31 5.61 21.83
N ALA A 223 -5.33 5.40 22.67
CA ALA A 223 -6.48 4.60 22.29
C ALA A 223 -7.20 5.28 21.13
N ILE A 224 -7.39 6.60 21.19
CA ILE A 224 -8.03 7.39 20.13
C ILE A 224 -7.21 7.33 18.83
N VAL A 225 -5.91 7.57 18.87
CA VAL A 225 -5.05 7.54 17.67
C VAL A 225 -5.07 6.14 17.07
N THR A 226 -4.86 5.11 17.88
CA THR A 226 -4.88 3.70 17.45
C THR A 226 -6.21 3.33 16.82
N LEU A 227 -7.33 3.65 17.47
CA LEU A 227 -8.68 3.42 16.92
C LEU A 227 -8.90 4.19 15.62
N SER A 228 -8.46 5.44 15.54
CA SER A 228 -8.66 6.29 14.37
C SER A 228 -7.95 5.75 13.13
N GLY A 229 -6.67 5.34 13.23
CA GLY A 229 -5.99 4.79 12.07
C GLY A 229 -6.37 3.33 11.81
N CYS A 230 -6.77 2.53 12.81
CA CYS A 230 -7.45 1.24 12.55
C CYS A 230 -8.69 1.45 11.69
N LEU A 231 -9.49 2.47 11.99
CA LEU A 231 -10.67 2.82 11.23
C LEU A 231 -10.34 3.30 9.82
N VAL A 232 -9.27 4.11 9.63
CA VAL A 232 -8.79 4.51 8.29
C VAL A 232 -8.35 3.31 7.47
N VAL A 233 -7.63 2.36 8.07
CA VAL A 233 -7.18 1.17 7.34
C VAL A 233 -8.34 0.25 6.99
N VAL A 234 -9.30 0.05 7.91
CA VAL A 234 -10.54 -0.68 7.64
C VAL A 234 -11.37 0.00 6.54
N ALA A 235 -11.48 1.33 6.57
CA ALA A 235 -12.18 2.09 5.54
C ALA A 235 -11.49 1.94 4.16
N ASN A 236 -10.16 2.02 4.09
CA ASN A 236 -9.39 1.77 2.87
C ASN A 236 -9.64 0.34 2.34
N PHE A 237 -9.76 -0.62 3.26
CA PHE A 237 -10.03 -2.00 2.91
C PHE A 237 -11.45 -2.22 2.36
N ILE A 238 -12.47 -1.68 3.04
CA ILE A 238 -13.86 -1.69 2.57
C ILE A 238 -13.96 -1.02 1.20
N PHE A 239 -13.32 0.14 1.03
CA PHE A 239 -13.27 0.85 -0.24
C PHE A 239 -12.65 -0.01 -1.36
N CYS A 240 -11.52 -0.68 -1.10
CA CYS A 240 -10.89 -1.59 -2.05
C CYS A 240 -11.80 -2.78 -2.40
N ALA A 241 -12.44 -3.39 -1.40
CA ALA A 241 -13.37 -4.50 -1.60
C ALA A 241 -14.59 -4.09 -2.43
N SER A 242 -15.21 -2.96 -2.11
CA SER A 242 -16.35 -2.42 -2.86
C SER A 242 -15.97 -2.06 -4.29
N LEU A 243 -14.79 -1.46 -4.51
CA LEU A 243 -14.32 -1.18 -5.88
C LEU A 243 -14.10 -2.46 -6.68
N CYS A 244 -13.55 -3.50 -6.08
CA CYS A 244 -13.41 -4.80 -6.72
C CYS A 244 -14.77 -5.40 -7.07
N GLN A 245 -15.74 -5.38 -6.14
CA GLN A 245 -17.09 -5.89 -6.39
C GLN A 245 -17.76 -5.15 -7.56
N ILE A 246 -17.74 -3.81 -7.55
CA ILE A 246 -18.31 -2.99 -8.64
C ILE A 246 -17.71 -3.35 -10.01
N ARG A 247 -16.40 -3.65 -10.06
CA ARG A 247 -15.69 -3.99 -11.29
C ARG A 247 -15.95 -5.42 -11.77
N LEU A 248 -16.22 -6.34 -10.85
CA LEU A 248 -16.63 -7.70 -11.16
C LEU A 248 -18.11 -7.74 -11.61
N GLU A 249 -18.96 -6.89 -11.02
CA GLU A 249 -20.41 -6.82 -11.29
C GLU A 249 -20.79 -5.98 -12.50
N THR A 250 -19.85 -5.30 -13.16
CA THR A 250 -20.14 -4.58 -14.41
C THR A 250 -19.89 -5.52 -15.60
N PRO A 251 -20.87 -6.33 -16.04
CA PRO A 251 -20.80 -6.88 -17.38
C PRO A 251 -20.76 -5.69 -18.34
N SER A 252 -19.95 -5.79 -19.40
CA SER A 252 -20.09 -4.89 -20.52
C SER A 252 -21.52 -5.05 -21.01
N LYS A 253 -22.43 -4.14 -20.64
CA LYS A 253 -23.72 -4.04 -21.32
C LYS A 253 -23.35 -3.88 -22.81
N PRO A 254 -23.70 -4.83 -23.70
CA PRO A 254 -23.72 -4.48 -25.10
C PRO A 254 -24.65 -3.27 -25.20
N ALA A 255 -24.21 -2.25 -25.93
CA ALA A 255 -25.12 -1.19 -26.31
C ALA A 255 -26.34 -1.89 -26.91
N ALA A 256 -27.51 -1.63 -26.33
CA ALA A 256 -28.75 -2.08 -26.92
C ALA A 256 -28.84 -1.35 -28.26
N ASP A 257 -28.65 -2.11 -29.34
CA ASP A 257 -29.15 -1.76 -30.67
C ASP A 257 -30.68 -1.95 -30.69
#